data_AF-A0A444JFL5-F1
#
_entry.id   AF-A0A444JFL5-F1
#
_cell.length_a   1.000
_cell.length_b   1.000
_cell.length_c   1.000
_cell.angle_alpha   90.00
_cell.angle_beta   90.00
_cell.angle_gamma   90.00
#
_symmetry.space_group_name_H-M   'P 1'
#
loop_
_entity.id
_entity.type
_entity.pdbx_description
1 polymer ?
#
loop_
_entity_poly.entity_id
_entity_poly.type
_entity_poly.pdbx_seq_one_letter_code
_entity_poly.pdbx_strand_id
1 'polypeptide(L)' 'MKNTIYLETTIFSYLTSRPNKNIVAAAWQQLTYDWWTSQKDKFDLYISELVVAEAERGDPEAAERRLAQIHSIH' A
#
# COMPACT_ATOMS: atom_id res chain seq x y z
N MET A 1 11.58 -16.97 12.29
CA MET A 1 11.61 -15.49 12.22
C MET A 1 11.22 -15.10 10.81
N LYS A 2 10.28 -14.18 10.64
CA LYS A 2 9.94 -13.65 9.32
C LYS A 2 10.94 -12.56 8.97
N ASN A 3 11.17 -12.34 7.68
CA ASN A 3 11.96 -11.20 7.25
C ASN A 3 11.14 -9.92 7.47
N THR A 4 11.82 -8.87 7.88
CA THR A 4 11.22 -7.55 8.09
C THR A 4 11.23 -6.75 6.79
N ILE A 5 10.10 -6.13 6.45
CA ILE A 5 9.99 -5.22 5.31
C ILE A 5 9.41 -3.89 5.79
N TYR A 6 10.05 -2.81 5.37
CA TYR A 6 9.51 -1.46 5.51
C TYR A 6 8.72 -1.09 4.25
N LEU A 7 7.52 -0.54 4.44
CA LEU A 7 6.63 -0.15 3.35
C LEU A 7 6.54 1.38 3.26
N GLU A 8 6.69 1.90 2.04
CA GLU A 8 6.51 3.32 1.72
C GLU A 8 5.06 3.62 1.29
N THR A 9 4.64 4.89 1.41
CA THR A 9 3.29 5.38 1.07
C THR A 9 2.79 4.96 -0.32
N THR A 10 3.72 4.83 -1.27
CA THR A 10 3.41 4.42 -2.65
C THR A 10 2.78 3.03 -2.73
N ILE A 11 3.12 2.11 -1.83
CA ILE A 11 2.53 0.76 -1.79
C ILE A 11 1.02 0.87 -1.58
N PHE A 12 0.60 1.62 -0.56
CA PHE A 12 -0.82 1.83 -0.26
C PHE A 12 -1.51 2.61 -1.38
N SER A 13 -0.81 3.59 -1.96
CA SER A 13 -1.33 4.36 -3.10
C SER A 13 -1.63 3.46 -4.29
N TYR A 14 -0.71 2.57 -4.69
CA TYR A 14 -0.95 1.64 -5.79
C TYR A 14 -2.02 0.60 -5.47
N LEU A 15 -2.06 0.11 -4.24
CA LEU A 15 -3.02 -0.89 -3.79
C LEU A 15 -4.48 -0.39 -3.86
N THR A 16 -4.72 0.89 -3.56
CA THR A 16 -6.09 1.43 -3.42
C THR A 16 -6.50 2.38 -4.54
N SER A 17 -5.59 2.67 -5.46
CA SER A 17 -5.87 3.55 -6.60
C SER A 17 -6.83 2.89 -7.58
N ARG A 18 -7.61 3.71 -8.28
CA ARG A 18 -8.41 3.24 -9.42
C ARG A 18 -7.47 2.72 -10.52
N PRO A 19 -7.90 1.74 -11.33
CA PRO A 19 -7.12 1.24 -12.45
C PRO A 19 -6.61 2.37 -13.34
N ASN A 20 -5.30 2.42 -13.55
CA ASN A 20 -4.68 3.45 -14.37
C ASN A 20 -4.66 3.04 -15.85
N LYS A 21 -4.90 4.00 -16.76
CA LYS A 21 -4.81 3.77 -18.21
C LYS A 21 -3.37 3.76 -18.72
N ASN A 22 -2.44 4.33 -17.96
CA ASN A 22 -1.02 4.26 -18.26
C ASN A 22 -0.49 2.85 -17.94
N ILE A 23 0.05 2.17 -18.95
CA ILE A 23 0.49 0.77 -18.86
C ILE A 23 1.53 0.57 -17.75
N VAL A 24 2.47 1.50 -17.59
CA VAL A 24 3.51 1.40 -16.56
C VAL A 24 2.89 1.51 -15.18
N ALA A 25 2.03 2.50 -14.95
CA ALA A 25 1.34 2.65 -13.68
C ALA A 25 0.41 1.46 -13.36
N ALA A 26 -0.29 0.93 -14.38
CA ALA A 26 -1.13 -0.26 -14.23
C ALA A 26 -0.30 -1.50 -13.85
N ALA A 27 0.89 -1.67 -14.43
CA ALA A 27 1.80 -2.76 -14.07
C ALA A 27 2.26 -2.66 -12.60
N TRP A 28 2.61 -1.46 -12.13
CA TRP A 28 2.96 -1.25 -10.71
C TRP A 28 1.78 -1.53 -9.77
N GLN A 29 0.57 -1.12 -10.14
CA GLN A 29 -0.65 -1.45 -9.39
C GLN A 29 -0.86 -2.96 -9.31
N GLN A 30 -0.73 -3.67 -10.43
CA GLN A 30 -0.91 -5.11 -10.48
C GLN A 30 0.15 -5.85 -9.65
N LEU A 31 1.43 -5.51 -9.80
CA LEU A 31 2.51 -6.11 -9.02
C LEU A 31 2.33 -5.87 -7.52
N THR A 32 1.92 -4.66 -7.13
CA THR A 32 1.64 -4.32 -5.74
C THR A 32 0.48 -5.15 -5.19
N TYR A 33 -0.61 -5.28 -5.96
CA TYR A 33 -1.76 -6.09 -5.58
C TYR A 33 -1.43 -7.58 -5.45
N ASP A 34 -0.71 -8.14 -6.42
CA ASP A 34 -0.31 -9.54 -6.43
C ASP A 34 0.59 -9.86 -5.24
N TRP A 35 1.57 -8.99 -4.94
CA TRP A 35 2.42 -9.15 -3.77
C TRP A 35 1.64 -9.01 -2.46
N TRP A 36 0.76 -8.00 -2.36
CA TRP A 36 -0.06 -7.77 -1.16
C TRP A 36 -0.95 -8.98 -0.85
N THR A 37 -1.58 -9.56 -1.86
CA THR A 37 -2.52 -10.67 -1.68
C THR A 37 -1.83 -12.02 -1.44
N SER A 38 -0.66 -12.26 -2.05
CA SER A 38 -0.02 -13.58 -2.00
C SER A 38 1.16 -13.69 -1.02
N GLN A 39 1.79 -12.56 -0.67
CA GLN A 39 3.08 -12.57 0.04
C GLN A 39 3.08 -11.82 1.37
N LYS A 40 2.22 -10.80 1.57
CA LYS A 40 2.33 -9.88 2.74
C LYS A 40 2.43 -10.60 4.08
N ASP A 41 1.67 -11.69 4.26
CA ASP A 41 1.59 -12.44 5.52
C ASP A 41 2.85 -13.25 5.84
N LYS A 42 3.80 -13.34 4.89
CA LYS A 42 5.10 -14.02 5.05
C LYS A 42 6.16 -13.13 5.69
N PHE A 43 5.88 -11.84 5.88
CA PHE A 43 6.80 -10.84 6.40
C PHE A 43 6.26 -10.17 7.67
N ASP A 44 7.16 -9.56 8.44
CA ASP A 44 6.79 -8.58 9.46
C ASP A 44 6.87 -7.20 8.82
N LEU A 45 5.74 -6.50 8.76
CA LEU A 45 5.57 -5.28 7.96
C LEU A 45 5.58 -4.04 8.86
N TYR A 46 6.39 -3.06 8.50
CA TYR A 46 6.52 -1.82 9.27
C TYR A 46 6.36 -0.60 8.38
N ILE A 47 5.84 0.46 8.96
CA ILE A 47 5.74 1.79 8.36
C ILE A 47 6.22 2.84 9.36
N SER A 48 6.50 4.05 8.89
CA SER A 48 6.74 5.21 9.76
C SER A 48 5.47 6.03 9.97
N GLU A 49 5.47 6.90 10.98
CA GLU A 49 4.40 7.89 11.17
C GLU A 49 4.25 8.83 9.97
N LEU A 50 5.34 9.08 9.22
CA LEU A 50 5.29 9.87 8.00
C LEU A 50 4.42 9.21 6.92
N VAL A 51 4.47 7.88 6.80
CA VAL A 51 3.62 7.13 5.85
C VAL A 51 2.13 7.31 6.18
N VAL A 52 1.78 7.32 7.47
CA VAL A 52 0.40 7.61 7.92
C VAL A 52 0.02 9.04 7.54
N ALA A 53 0.86 10.03 7.87
CA ALA A 53 0.61 11.43 7.57
C ALA A 53 0.47 11.71 6.06
N GLU A 54 1.22 11.02 5.21
CA GLU A 54 1.07 11.13 3.76
C GLU A 54 -0.17 10.40 3.22
N ALA A 55 -0.52 9.26 3.81
CA ALA A 55 -1.71 8.49 3.46
C ALA A 55 -3.02 9.24 3.76
N GLU A 56 -3.02 10.13 4.76
CA GLU A 56 -4.17 10.97 5.14
C GLU A 56 -4.45 12.11 4.15
N ARG A 57 -3.46 12.51 3.36
CA ARG A 57 -3.56 13.73 2.52
C ARG A 57 -4.26 13.48 1.20
N GLY A 58 -4.94 14.51 0.69
CA GLY A 58 -5.54 14.51 -0.65
C GLY A 58 -7.04 14.23 -0.61
N ASP A 59 -7.52 13.43 -1.55
CA ASP A 59 -8.93 13.05 -1.64
C ASP A 59 -9.36 12.21 -0.42
N PRO A 60 -10.42 12.60 0.32
CA PRO A 60 -10.82 11.91 1.54
C PRO A 60 -11.16 10.43 1.36
N GLU A 61 -11.85 10.07 0.27
CA GLU A 61 -12.19 8.65 0.02
C GLU A 61 -10.93 7.83 -0.30
N ALA A 62 -9.97 8.41 -1.04
CA ALA A 62 -8.70 7.75 -1.31
C ALA A 62 -7.82 7.62 -0.06
N ALA A 63 -7.85 8.61 0.84
CA ALA A 63 -7.18 8.54 2.13
C ALA A 63 -7.76 7.43 3.01
N GLU A 64 -9.09 7.35 3.12
CA GLU A 64 -9.78 6.30 3.88
C GLU A 64 -9.40 4.89 3.40
N ARG A 65 -9.38 4.66 2.08
CA ARG A 65 -8.95 3.37 1.54
C ARG A 65 -7.50 3.03 1.88
N ARG A 66 -6.58 3.99 1.81
CA ARG A 66 -5.16 3.79 2.16
C ARG A 66 -5.00 3.45 3.65
N LEU A 67 -5.67 4.20 4.52
CA LEU A 67 -5.65 3.99 5.96
C LEU A 67 -6.23 2.63 6.34
N ALA A 68 -7.31 2.18 5.69
CA ALA A 68 -7.86 0.85 5.91
C ALA A 68 -6.83 -0.27 5.64
N GLN A 69 -5.97 -0.11 4.62
CA GLN A 69 -4.90 -1.07 4.35
C GLN A 69 -3.74 -0.95 5.35
N ILE A 70 -3.38 0.27 5.76
CA ILE A 70 -2.40 0.50 6.85
C ILE A 70 -2.87 -0.15 8.16
N HIS A 71 -4.14 -0.04 8.51
CA HIS A 71 -4.66 -0.68 9.73
C HIS A 71 -4.78 -2.21 9.63
N SER A 72 -4.55 -2.79 8.45
CA SER A 72 -4.56 -4.23 8.23
C SER A 72 -3.18 -4.88 8.41
N ILE A 73 -2.10 -4.10 8.48
CA ILE A 73 -0.76 -4.60 8.81
C ILE A 73 -0.63 -4.74 10.34
N HIS A 74 -0.11 -5.89 10.78
CA HIS A 74 0.06 -6.24 12.19
C HIS A 74 1.34 -5.64 12.76
#